data_AF-A0A7S1HDK1-F1
#
_entry.id   AF-A0A7S1HDK1-F1
#
_cell.length_a   1.000
_cell.length_b   1.000
_cell.length_c   1.000
_cell.angle_alpha   90.00
_cell.angle_beta   90.00
_cell.angle_gamma   90.00
#
_symmetry.space_group_name_H-M   'P 1'
#
loop_
_entity.id
_entity.type
_entity.pdbx_description
1 polymer ?
#
loop_
_entity_poly.entity_id
_entity_poly.type
_entity_poly.pdbx_seq_one_letter_code
_entity_poly.pdbx_strand_id
1 'polypeptide(L)'
;QSTGSLTLTVPAGQSVAAATSYTFSFALTNPTAAQSLASGNPTIAASGGVTFSAAAMTGDSTTVLGLPGASAGDAAPLTVLSASFAQRAIGQSTPYPGATNTITVTLSSNTALAQA
;
A
#
# COMPACT_ATOMS: atom_id res chain seq x y z
N GLN A 1 12.28 -6.00 2.56
CA GLN A 1 11.44 -7.14 2.15
C GLN A 1 12.12 -7.83 0.97
N SER A 2 12.20 -9.15 0.94
CA SER A 2 12.75 -9.89 -0.20
C SER A 2 11.71 -10.01 -1.31
N THR A 3 12.15 -10.01 -2.56
CA THR A 3 11.32 -10.38 -3.70
C THR A 3 10.83 -11.82 -3.56
N GLY A 4 9.57 -12.08 -3.89
CA GLY A 4 8.98 -13.42 -3.89
C GLY A 4 8.28 -13.71 -5.22
N SER A 5 8.22 -14.98 -5.60
CA SER A 5 7.49 -15.45 -6.78
C SER A 5 6.44 -16.48 -6.37
N LEU A 6 5.21 -16.31 -6.87
CA LEU A 6 4.17 -17.32 -6.79
C LEU A 6 4.13 -18.08 -8.12
N THR A 7 4.39 -19.38 -8.09
CA THR A 7 4.31 -20.23 -9.27
C THR A 7 3.07 -21.10 -9.21
N LEU A 8 2.23 -21.03 -10.24
CA LEU A 8 1.07 -21.89 -10.40
C LEU A 8 1.33 -22.86 -11.56
N THR A 9 1.10 -24.15 -11.32
CA THR A 9 1.32 -25.20 -12.32
C THR A 9 0.00 -25.69 -12.85
N VAL A 10 -0.14 -25.71 -14.17
CA VAL A 10 -1.28 -26.34 -14.84
C VAL A 10 -1.13 -27.86 -14.76
N PRO A 11 -2.14 -28.61 -14.29
CA PRO A 11 -2.06 -30.08 -14.22
C PRO A 11 -1.79 -30.72 -15.59
N ALA A 12 -1.13 -31.88 -15.58
CA ALA A 12 -0.84 -32.62 -16.80
C ALA A 12 -2.13 -32.93 -17.59
N GLY A 13 -2.10 -32.73 -18.91
CA GLY A 13 -3.26 -32.92 -19.79
C GLY A 13 -4.27 -31.78 -19.82
N GLN A 14 -4.10 -30.75 -18.97
CA GLN A 14 -4.95 -29.55 -18.97
C GLN A 14 -4.29 -28.40 -19.72
N SER A 15 -5.10 -27.44 -20.16
CA SER A 15 -4.63 -26.20 -20.78
C SER A 15 -5.40 -24.99 -20.25
N VAL A 16 -4.75 -23.83 -20.27
CA VAL A 16 -5.40 -22.53 -20.03
C VAL A 16 -6.03 -22.14 -21.37
N ALA A 17 -7.36 -22.06 -21.40
CA ALA A 17 -8.09 -21.78 -22.63
C ALA A 17 -7.86 -20.33 -23.08
N ALA A 18 -7.68 -20.14 -24.38
CA ALA A 18 -7.57 -18.81 -24.97
C ALA A 18 -8.85 -17.99 -24.74
N ALA A 19 -8.70 -16.67 -24.59
CA ALA A 19 -9.80 -15.74 -24.35
C ALA A 19 -10.70 -16.06 -23.14
N THR A 20 -10.18 -16.83 -22.17
CA THR A 20 -10.89 -17.15 -20.92
C THR A 20 -10.25 -16.39 -19.76
N SER A 21 -11.07 -15.70 -18.98
CA SER A 21 -10.61 -15.00 -17.77
C SER A 21 -10.44 -15.97 -16.61
N TYR A 22 -9.27 -15.95 -15.98
CA TYR A 22 -8.96 -16.73 -14.79
C TYR A 22 -8.67 -15.78 -13.62
N THR A 23 -9.28 -16.06 -12.47
CA THR A 23 -9.09 -15.30 -11.24
C THR A 23 -8.71 -16.24 -10.10
N PHE A 24 -7.71 -15.86 -9.32
CA PHE A 24 -7.32 -16.56 -8.10
C PHE A 24 -6.93 -15.54 -7.03
N SER A 25 -6.99 -15.97 -5.77
CA SER A 25 -6.66 -15.15 -4.62
C SER A 25 -5.79 -15.94 -3.65
N PHE A 26 -4.86 -15.26 -2.98
CA PHE A 26 -4.03 -15.83 -1.93
C PHE A 26 -3.89 -14.82 -0.80
N ALA A 27 -3.70 -15.31 0.42
CA ALA A 27 -3.46 -14.46 1.57
C ALA A 27 -2.00 -14.02 1.59
N LEU A 28 -1.78 -12.72 1.76
CA LEU A 28 -0.45 -12.13 1.95
C LEU A 28 -0.51 -11.12 3.10
N THR A 29 0.40 -11.26 4.05
CA THR A 29 0.52 -10.32 5.17
C THR A 29 1.42 -9.15 4.78
N ASN A 30 0.91 -7.93 4.91
CA ASN A 30 1.71 -6.72 4.73
C ASN A 30 2.78 -6.60 5.83
N PRO A 31 4.00 -6.15 5.51
CA PRO A 31 5.03 -5.93 6.52
C PRO A 31 4.67 -4.75 7.43
N THR A 32 5.35 -4.68 8.57
CA THR A 32 5.27 -3.54 9.50
C THR A 32 5.98 -2.29 8.96
N ALA A 33 7.02 -2.49 8.15
CA ALA A 33 7.73 -1.40 7.50
C ALA A 33 6.89 -0.83 6.35
N ALA A 34 6.86 0.49 6.26
CA ALA A 34 6.26 1.18 5.13
C ALA A 34 6.92 0.73 3.82
N GLN A 35 6.10 0.60 2.79
CA GLN A 35 6.56 0.26 1.45
C GLN A 35 5.62 0.83 0.41
N SER A 36 6.21 1.18 -0.73
CA SER A 36 5.49 1.64 -1.90
C SER A 36 5.93 0.81 -3.08
N LEU A 37 5.04 0.66 -4.07
CA LEU A 37 5.37 0.11 -5.39
C LEU A 37 6.34 1.00 -6.21
N ALA A 38 7.12 1.86 -5.56
CA ALA A 38 8.18 2.67 -6.18
C ALA A 38 9.18 1.81 -6.97
N SER A 39 9.33 0.53 -6.62
CA SER A 39 10.18 -0.45 -7.34
C SER A 39 9.51 -1.10 -8.56
N GLY A 40 8.26 -0.74 -8.88
CA GLY A 40 7.50 -1.26 -10.01
C GLY A 40 6.37 -2.23 -9.61
N ASN A 41 5.37 -2.33 -10.48
CA ASN A 41 4.25 -3.25 -10.30
C ASN A 41 4.71 -4.72 -10.34
N PRO A 42 3.99 -5.64 -9.67
CA PRO A 42 4.22 -7.07 -9.83
C PRO A 42 4.13 -7.48 -11.31
N THR A 43 4.95 -8.44 -11.72
CA THR A 43 4.93 -8.96 -13.10
C THR A 43 4.31 -10.34 -13.16
N ILE A 44 3.59 -10.62 -14.25
CA ILE A 44 3.09 -11.95 -14.59
C ILE A 44 3.80 -12.47 -15.84
N ALA A 45 4.16 -13.74 -15.83
CA ALA A 45 4.77 -14.45 -16.96
C ALA A 45 4.21 -15.88 -17.00
N ALA A 46 4.31 -16.54 -18.15
CA ALA A 46 3.92 -17.93 -18.30
C ALA A 46 4.86 -18.65 -19.26
N SER A 47 5.10 -19.94 -19.01
CA SER A 47 5.97 -20.79 -19.82
C SER A 47 5.38 -22.19 -19.95
N GLY A 48 5.57 -22.82 -21.10
CA GLY A 48 5.05 -24.16 -21.41
C GLY A 48 5.19 -24.43 -22.91
N GLY A 49 4.11 -24.88 -23.56
CA GLY A 49 4.07 -25.01 -25.03
C GLY A 49 4.20 -23.66 -25.77
N VAL A 50 3.96 -22.55 -25.08
CA VAL A 50 4.19 -21.17 -25.54
C VAL A 50 4.77 -20.38 -24.36
N THR A 51 5.64 -19.40 -24.65
CA THR A 51 6.22 -18.50 -23.64
C THR A 51 5.59 -17.12 -23.73
N PHE A 52 5.11 -16.62 -22.59
CA PHE A 52 4.68 -15.25 -22.40
C PHE A 52 5.76 -14.51 -21.63
N SER A 53 6.30 -13.45 -22.25
CA SER A 53 7.27 -12.58 -21.58
C SER A 53 6.65 -11.91 -20.36
N ALA A 54 7.48 -11.60 -19.36
CA ALA A 54 7.03 -10.92 -18.16
C ALA A 54 6.38 -9.58 -18.52
N ALA A 55 5.16 -9.38 -18.03
CA ALA A 55 4.39 -8.14 -18.21
C ALA A 55 3.99 -7.59 -16.85
N ALA A 56 4.09 -6.27 -16.68
CA ALA A 56 3.65 -5.60 -15.46
C ALA A 56 2.12 -5.71 -15.31
N MET A 57 1.67 -6.07 -14.12
CA MET A 57 0.26 -6.06 -13.76
C MET A 57 -0.19 -4.62 -13.46
N THR A 58 -1.44 -4.30 -13.78
CA THR A 58 -2.01 -2.99 -13.47
C THR A 58 -2.54 -2.99 -12.04
N GLY A 59 -1.94 -2.16 -11.18
CA GLY A 59 -2.45 -1.87 -9.84
C GLY A 59 -3.36 -0.64 -9.82
N ASP A 60 -4.12 -0.48 -8.74
CA ASP A 60 -4.94 0.71 -8.52
C ASP A 60 -4.05 1.91 -8.14
N SER A 61 -3.79 2.77 -9.12
CA SER A 61 -2.96 3.96 -8.95
C SER A 61 -3.77 5.25 -8.77
N THR A 62 -5.10 5.16 -8.80
CA THR A 62 -5.98 6.33 -8.92
C THR A 62 -6.85 6.54 -7.70
N THR A 63 -7.23 5.46 -7.01
CA THR A 63 -8.09 5.54 -5.84
C THR A 63 -7.34 6.19 -4.68
N VAL A 64 -7.94 7.26 -4.15
CA VAL A 64 -7.53 7.85 -2.87
C VAL A 64 -8.29 7.13 -1.78
N LEU A 65 -7.58 6.45 -0.87
CA LEU A 65 -8.22 5.80 0.26
C LEU A 65 -8.86 6.88 1.16
N GLY A 66 -10.03 6.58 1.74
CA GLY A 66 -10.70 7.45 2.73
C GLY A 66 -9.97 7.54 4.08
N LEU A 67 -8.66 7.32 4.09
CA LEU A 67 -7.80 7.30 5.27
C LEU A 67 -7.09 8.66 5.41
N PRO A 68 -6.92 9.16 6.64
CA PRO A 68 -6.14 10.37 6.88
C PRO A 68 -4.72 10.26 6.32
N GLY A 69 -4.32 11.20 5.46
CA GLY A 69 -2.98 11.23 4.86
C GLY A 69 -2.77 10.27 3.68
N ALA A 70 -3.82 9.60 3.19
CA ALA A 70 -3.74 8.83 1.96
C ALA A 70 -3.87 9.72 0.72
N SER A 71 -3.30 9.22 -0.38
CA SER A 71 -3.16 9.87 -1.67
C SER A 71 -3.44 8.87 -2.80
N ALA A 72 -3.58 9.37 -4.02
CA ALA A 72 -3.78 8.52 -5.18
C ALA A 72 -2.53 7.63 -5.37
N GLY A 73 -2.75 6.32 -5.48
CA GLY A 73 -1.68 5.32 -5.54
C GLY A 73 -1.51 4.51 -4.27
N ASP A 74 -2.06 4.97 -3.14
CA ASP A 74 -1.97 4.21 -1.88
C ASP A 74 -2.90 2.99 -1.84
N ALA A 75 -3.85 2.91 -2.77
CA ALA A 75 -4.69 1.73 -3.01
C ALA A 75 -3.98 0.61 -3.79
N ALA A 76 -2.79 0.88 -4.33
CA ALA A 76 -2.07 -0.08 -5.14
C ALA A 76 -1.63 -1.29 -4.28
N PRO A 77 -1.65 -2.52 -4.83
CA PRO A 77 -1.33 -3.72 -4.06
C PRO A 77 0.06 -3.63 -3.45
N LEU A 78 0.24 -4.23 -2.26
CA LEU A 78 1.48 -4.17 -1.48
C LEU A 78 1.84 -2.79 -0.92
N THR A 79 1.10 -1.71 -1.16
CA THR A 79 1.43 -0.42 -0.55
C THR A 79 1.10 -0.43 0.95
N VAL A 80 2.07 0.01 1.76
CA VAL A 80 1.94 0.18 3.21
C VAL A 80 2.32 1.60 3.55
N LEU A 81 1.34 2.36 4.04
CA LEU A 81 1.53 3.76 4.43
C LEU A 81 2.54 3.90 5.56
N SER A 82 3.40 4.92 5.46
CA SER A 82 4.26 5.31 6.57
C SER A 82 3.45 5.94 7.70
N ALA A 83 3.85 5.68 8.94
CA ALA A 83 3.32 6.38 10.10
C ALA A 83 3.56 7.90 9.94
N SER A 84 2.49 8.69 10.04
CA SER A 84 2.56 10.13 9.87
C SER A 84 1.43 10.84 10.62
N PHE A 85 1.67 12.11 10.94
CA PHE A 85 0.61 12.98 11.47
C PHE A 85 -0.17 13.59 10.30
N ALA A 86 -1.43 13.18 10.17
CA ALA A 86 -2.41 13.79 9.28
C ALA A 86 -2.78 15.22 9.70
N GLN A 87 -2.72 15.52 11.00
CA GLN A 87 -2.85 16.88 11.53
C GLN A 87 -1.72 17.17 12.53
N ARG A 88 -1.14 18.38 12.42
CA ARG A 88 -0.12 18.89 13.34
C ARG A 88 -0.24 20.41 13.43
N ALA A 89 -0.97 20.89 14.42
CA ALA A 89 -1.19 22.31 14.65
C ALA A 89 -0.85 22.69 16.09
N ILE A 90 -0.35 23.90 16.28
CA ILE A 90 -0.06 24.49 17.58
C ILE A 90 -0.56 25.92 17.60
N GLY A 91 -1.14 26.32 18.72
CA GLY A 91 -1.63 27.67 18.95
C GLY A 91 -1.53 28.04 20.42
N GLN A 92 -1.75 29.31 20.73
CA GLN A 92 -1.67 29.81 22.09
C GLN A 92 -2.77 30.84 22.37
N SER A 93 -3.17 31.01 23.64
CA SER A 93 -4.22 31.96 24.01
C SER A 93 -3.75 33.42 24.08
N THR A 94 -2.49 33.69 24.45
CA THR A 94 -1.95 35.06 24.53
C THR A 94 -0.42 35.12 24.39
N PRO A 95 0.15 36.08 23.64
CA PRO A 95 1.60 36.28 23.55
C PRO A 95 2.18 37.27 24.58
N TYR A 96 1.36 37.90 25.41
CA TYR A 96 1.82 38.98 26.28
C TYR A 96 2.55 38.49 27.54
N PRO A 97 3.64 39.18 27.96
CA PRO A 97 4.42 38.80 29.13
C PRO A 97 3.60 38.96 30.42
N GLY A 98 3.79 38.03 31.38
CA GLY A 98 3.11 38.04 32.68
C GLY A 98 1.66 37.55 32.66
N ALA A 99 1.08 37.27 31.49
CA ALA A 99 -0.25 36.66 31.36
C ALA A 99 -0.17 35.13 31.33
N THR A 100 -1.18 34.46 31.89
CA THR A 100 -1.32 33.00 31.76
C THR A 100 -1.65 32.64 30.31
N ASN A 101 -0.76 31.87 29.68
CA ASN A 101 -0.89 31.44 28.30
C ASN A 101 -1.17 29.94 28.22
N THR A 102 -2.24 29.55 27.52
CA THR A 102 -2.57 28.15 27.24
C THR A 102 -2.03 27.80 25.87
N ILE A 103 -1.12 26.83 25.80
CA ILE A 103 -0.65 26.25 24.54
C ILE A 103 -1.56 25.08 24.16
N THR A 104 -2.24 25.21 23.02
CA THR A 104 -3.10 24.16 22.46
C THR A 104 -2.38 23.46 21.32
N VAL A 105 -2.25 22.14 21.43
CA VAL A 105 -1.72 21.29 20.36
C VAL A 105 -2.86 20.43 19.83
N THR A 106 -3.00 20.37 18.51
CA THR A 106 -3.98 19.52 17.83
C THR A 106 -3.25 18.59 16.88
N LEU A 107 -3.42 17.29 17.07
CA LEU A 107 -2.78 16.27 16.27
C LEU A 107 -3.76 15.16 15.88
N SER A 108 -3.49 14.53 14.74
CA SER A 108 -4.19 13.33 14.25
C SER A 108 -3.17 12.44 13.56
N SER A 109 -3.11 11.17 13.94
CA SER A 109 -2.19 10.17 13.37
C SER A 109 -2.91 9.31 12.35
N ASN A 110 -2.23 8.94 11.26
CA ASN A 110 -2.77 8.00 10.26
C ASN A 110 -2.68 6.53 10.70
N THR A 111 -2.01 6.24 11.81
CA THR A 111 -1.85 4.91 12.39
C THR A 111 -1.99 4.93 13.90
N ALA A 112 -2.26 3.78 14.51
CA ALA A 112 -2.36 3.64 15.96
C ALA A 112 -1.01 3.92 16.63
N LEU A 113 -1.01 4.77 17.64
CA LEU A 113 0.13 5.04 18.51
C LEU A 113 -0.13 4.34 19.85
N ALA A 114 0.70 3.36 20.21
CA ALA A 114 0.64 2.69 21.50
C ALA A 114 1.94 2.93 22.27
N GLN A 115 1.85 3.01 23.60
CA GLN A 115 3.04 2.99 24.45
C GLN A 115 3.70 1.61 24.34
N ALA A 116 5.03 1.59 24.25
CA ALA A 116 5.83 0.37 24.25
C ALA A 116 5.90 -0.29 25.64
#